data_AF-A0A369L0E3-F1
#
_entry.id   AF-A0A369L0E3-F1
#
_cell.length_a   1.000
_cell.length_b   1.000
_cell.length_c   1.000
_cell.angle_alpha   90.00
_cell.angle_beta   90.00
_cell.angle_gamma   90.00
#
_symmetry.space_group_name_H-M   'P 1'
#
loop_
_entity.id
_entity.type
_entity.pdbx_description
1 polymer ?
#
loop_
_entity_poly.entity_id
_entity_poly.type
_entity_poly.pdbx_seq_one_letter_code
_entity_poly.pdbx_strand_id
1 'polypeptide(L)'
;MNERQRITLHEVVYNILPKLKAAEVMIDNTLLAIVKATEEPLEQARRRDQRDTMELELFAIRLNIKHLLTRYSQDMQAMRESEESGAATGEGPVLTLDDGEAQAIEKAKMLHERLVAMQKSSC
;
A
#
# COMPACT_ATOMS: atom_id res chain seq x y z
N MET A 1 -15.66 18.89 -8.31
CA MET A 1 -14.37 18.30 -7.90
C MET A 1 -14.67 17.22 -6.88
N ASN A 2 -14.19 15.98 -7.09
CA ASN A 2 -14.43 14.86 -6.17
C ASN A 2 -13.41 14.91 -5.03
N GLU A 3 -13.86 14.98 -3.77
CA GLU A 3 -12.97 15.00 -2.60
C GLU A 3 -12.08 13.75 -2.50
N ARG A 4 -12.50 12.62 -3.10
CA ARG A 4 -11.75 11.36 -3.18
C ARG A 4 -10.48 11.41 -4.06
N GLN A 5 -10.29 12.49 -4.81
CA GLN A 5 -9.12 12.68 -5.67
C GLN A 5 -8.07 13.60 -5.04
N ARG A 6 -8.15 13.84 -3.73
CA ARG A 6 -7.19 14.66 -3.01
C ARG A 6 -6.61 13.89 -1.84
N ILE A 7 -5.30 13.99 -1.68
CA ILE A 7 -4.56 13.39 -0.57
C ILE A 7 -3.38 14.29 -0.25
N THR A 8 -3.00 14.39 1.02
CA THR A 8 -1.81 15.15 1.38
C THR A 8 -0.55 14.32 1.16
N LEU A 9 0.56 14.97 0.84
CA LEU A 9 1.83 14.27 0.67
C LEU A 9 2.22 13.53 1.95
N HIS A 10 1.95 14.12 3.11
CA HIS A 10 2.14 13.49 4.41
C HIS A 10 1.31 12.21 4.55
N GLU A 11 0.03 12.19 4.16
CA GLU A 11 -0.79 10.97 4.20
C GLU A 11 -0.21 9.87 3.31
N VAL A 12 0.26 10.20 2.09
CA VAL A 12 0.91 9.21 1.21
C VAL A 12 2.16 8.63 1.88
N VAL A 13 3.05 9.48 2.39
CA VAL A 13 4.36 9.08 2.92
C VAL A 13 4.27 8.35 4.26
N TYR A 14 3.42 8.81 5.17
CA TYR A 14 3.39 8.31 6.55
C TYR A 14 2.24 7.35 6.86
N ASN A 15 1.24 7.25 5.99
CA ASN A 15 0.13 6.31 6.18
C ASN A 15 0.12 5.24 5.08
N ILE A 16 0.10 5.65 3.81
CA ILE A 16 -0.09 4.71 2.71
C ILE A 16 1.16 3.86 2.43
N LEU A 17 2.34 4.48 2.28
CA LEU A 17 3.58 3.75 2.03
C LEU A 17 3.91 2.71 3.13
N PRO A 18 3.81 3.03 4.44
CA PRO A 18 4.04 2.05 5.50
C PRO A 18 3.04 0.89 5.46
N LYS A 19 1.76 1.16 5.19
CA LYS A 19 0.73 0.11 5.05
C LYS A 19 1.01 -0.84 3.90
N LEU A 20 1.49 -0.33 2.78
CA LEU A 20 1.90 -1.15 1.64
C LEU A 20 3.12 -2.00 1.95
N LYS A 21 4.09 -1.43 2.68
CA LYS A 21 5.25 -2.21 3.10
C LYS A 21 4.86 -3.32 4.07
N ALA A 22 3.96 -3.05 5.01
CA ALA A 22 3.42 -4.06 5.90
C ALA A 22 2.65 -5.14 5.12
N ALA A 23 1.85 -4.74 4.13
CA ALA A 23 1.09 -5.67 3.30
C ALA A 23 2.00 -6.61 2.51
N GLU A 24 3.07 -6.10 1.90
CA GLU A 24 4.11 -6.88 1.21
C GLU A 24 4.71 -7.94 2.15
N VAL A 25 5.16 -7.51 3.34
CA VAL A 25 5.76 -8.40 4.34
C VAL A 25 4.78 -9.47 4.82
N MET A 26 3.50 -9.14 4.97
CA MET A 26 2.48 -10.11 5.39
C MET A 26 2.14 -11.11 4.29
N ILE A 27 2.03 -10.68 3.03
CA ILE A 27 1.81 -11.58 1.89
C ILE A 27 2.98 -12.57 1.79
N ASP A 28 4.21 -12.06 1.83
CA ASP A 28 5.43 -12.87 1.71
C ASP A 28 5.57 -13.87 2.87
N ASN A 29 5.31 -13.44 4.11
CA ASN A 29 5.54 -14.30 5.28
C ASN A 29 4.34 -15.22 5.59
N THR A 30 3.12 -14.68 5.59
CA THR A 30 1.94 -15.41 6.06
C THR A 30 1.45 -16.42 5.03
N LEU A 31 1.37 -16.06 3.75
CA LEU A 31 0.88 -17.01 2.75
C LEU A 31 1.91 -18.10 2.46
N LEU A 32 3.20 -17.76 2.50
CA LEU A 32 4.26 -18.76 2.34
C LEU A 32 4.30 -19.75 3.50
N ALA A 33 4.01 -19.31 4.74
CA ALA A 33 3.83 -20.19 5.88
C ALA A 33 2.58 -21.07 5.75
N ILE A 34 1.43 -20.50 5.36
CA ILE A 34 0.17 -21.24 5.18
C ILE A 34 0.30 -22.30 4.08
N VAL A 35 0.88 -21.97 2.93
CA VAL A 35 1.10 -22.91 1.81
C VAL A 35 2.00 -24.06 2.23
N LYS A 36 3.03 -23.81 3.06
CA LYS A 36 3.92 -24.85 3.58
C LYS A 36 3.27 -25.75 4.63
N ALA A 37 2.35 -25.21 5.43
CA ALA A 37 1.63 -25.96 6.47
C ALA A 37 0.40 -26.72 5.93
N THR A 38 -0.05 -26.44 4.71
CA THR A 38 -1.21 -27.10 4.10
C THR A 38 -0.80 -28.42 3.45
N GLU A 39 -1.26 -29.54 4.01
CA GLU A 39 -0.93 -30.89 3.51
C GLU A 39 -1.85 -31.34 2.36
N GLU A 40 -3.07 -30.80 2.28
CA GLU A 40 -4.02 -31.15 1.23
C GLU A 40 -3.67 -30.44 -0.10
N PRO A 41 -3.45 -31.17 -1.21
CA PRO A 41 -3.03 -30.57 -2.47
C PRO A 41 -4.02 -29.55 -3.07
N LEU A 42 -5.33 -29.75 -2.92
CA LEU A 42 -6.35 -28.84 -3.47
C LEU A 42 -6.39 -27.52 -2.69
N GLU A 43 -6.37 -27.59 -1.37
CA GLU A 43 -6.26 -26.39 -0.53
C GLU A 43 -4.93 -25.68 -0.77
N GLN A 44 -3.83 -26.41 -0.96
CA GLN A 44 -2.54 -25.80 -1.29
C GLN A 44 -2.61 -25.01 -2.61
N ALA A 45 -3.23 -25.57 -3.66
CA ALA A 45 -3.44 -24.88 -4.93
C ALA A 45 -4.29 -23.61 -4.75
N ARG A 46 -5.42 -23.73 -4.02
CA ARG A 46 -6.30 -22.59 -3.71
C ARG A 46 -5.57 -21.47 -2.97
N ARG A 47 -4.71 -21.80 -2.02
CA ARG A 47 -3.89 -20.82 -1.27
C ARG A 47 -2.83 -20.15 -2.14
N ARG A 48 -2.24 -20.87 -3.11
CA ARG A 48 -1.32 -20.27 -4.10
C ARG A 48 -2.05 -19.29 -5.01
N ASP A 49 -3.21 -19.65 -5.54
CA ASP A 49 -4.00 -18.74 -6.39
C ASP A 49 -4.42 -17.47 -5.65
N GLN A 50 -4.79 -17.59 -4.36
CA GLN A 50 -5.08 -16.45 -3.50
C GLN A 50 -3.86 -15.53 -3.34
N ARG A 51 -2.67 -16.11 -3.14
CA ARG A 51 -1.41 -15.35 -3.04
C ARG A 51 -1.11 -14.62 -4.34
N ASP A 52 -1.12 -15.31 -5.46
CA ASP A 52 -0.77 -14.73 -6.76
C ASP A 52 -1.73 -13.57 -7.11
N THR A 53 -3.00 -13.70 -6.75
CA THR A 53 -3.99 -12.63 -6.89
C THR A 53 -3.65 -11.41 -6.03
N MET A 54 -3.25 -11.62 -4.76
CA MET A 54 -2.86 -10.52 -3.86
C MET A 54 -1.55 -9.85 -4.27
N GLU A 55 -0.57 -10.62 -4.79
CA GLU A 55 0.69 -10.10 -5.32
C GLU A 55 0.44 -9.19 -6.55
N LEU A 56 -0.45 -9.60 -7.46
CA LEU A 56 -0.86 -8.78 -8.60
C LEU A 56 -1.59 -7.51 -8.17
N GLU A 57 -2.48 -7.59 -7.18
CA GLU A 57 -3.18 -6.42 -6.60
C GLU A 57 -2.16 -5.44 -6.00
N LEU A 58 -1.20 -5.93 -5.21
CA LEU A 58 -0.13 -5.13 -4.62
C LEU A 58 0.77 -4.48 -5.69
N PHE A 59 1.13 -5.22 -6.73
CA PHE A 59 1.93 -4.70 -7.83
C PHE A 59 1.25 -3.53 -8.53
N ALA A 60 -0.05 -3.66 -8.85
CA ALA A 60 -0.83 -2.60 -9.48
C ALA A 60 -0.92 -1.35 -8.60
N ILE A 61 -1.11 -1.52 -7.28
CA ILE A 61 -1.13 -0.40 -6.33
C ILE A 61 0.22 0.33 -6.31
N ARG A 62 1.34 -0.42 -6.24
CA ARG A 62 2.69 0.15 -6.22
C ARG A 62 3.01 0.91 -7.50
N LEU A 63 2.58 0.42 -8.65
CA LEU A 63 2.80 1.09 -9.92
C LEU A 63 2.13 2.48 -9.94
N ASN A 64 0.87 2.56 -9.52
CA ASN A 64 0.13 3.82 -9.46
C ASN A 64 0.70 4.79 -8.42
N ILE A 65 1.12 4.30 -7.25
CA ILE A 65 1.74 5.16 -6.23
C ILE A 65 3.13 5.64 -6.65
N LYS A 66 3.90 4.80 -7.34
CA LYS A 66 5.17 5.22 -7.93
C LYS A 66 4.94 6.32 -8.96
N HIS A 67 3.91 6.19 -9.80
CA HIS A 67 3.52 7.22 -10.76
C HIS A 67 3.18 8.54 -10.06
N LEU A 68 2.34 8.49 -9.02
CA LEU A 68 1.99 9.64 -8.18
C LEU A 68 3.24 10.33 -7.61
N LEU A 69 4.12 9.58 -6.97
CA LEU A 69 5.34 10.11 -6.36
C LEU A 69 6.34 10.66 -7.39
N THR A 70 6.31 10.12 -8.62
CA THR A 70 7.14 10.65 -9.72
C THR A 70 6.62 12.01 -10.17
N ARG A 71 5.29 12.16 -10.30
CA ARG A 71 4.63 13.45 -10.63
C ARG A 71 4.92 14.53 -9.59
N TYR A 72 4.93 14.16 -8.32
CA TYR A 72 5.16 15.07 -7.19
C TYR A 72 6.58 14.94 -6.60
N SER A 73 7.56 14.58 -7.43
CA SER A 73 8.94 14.34 -7.00
C SER A 73 9.63 15.60 -6.45
N GLN A 74 9.33 16.77 -7.01
CA GLN A 74 9.85 18.05 -6.51
C GLN A 74 9.27 18.41 -5.14
N ASP A 75 7.96 18.20 -4.95
CA ASP A 75 7.29 18.40 -3.66
C ASP A 75 7.81 17.43 -2.59
N MET A 76 8.13 16.19 -2.98
CA MET A 76 8.80 15.21 -2.11
C MET A 76 10.19 15.64 -1.68
N GLN A 77 10.98 16.27 -2.57
CA GLN A 77 12.30 16.80 -2.23
C GLN A 77 12.17 17.98 -1.27
N ALA A 78 11.30 18.94 -1.57
CA ALA A 78 11.07 20.11 -0.72
C ALA A 78 10.58 19.73 0.68
N MET A 79 9.69 18.73 0.80
CA MET A 79 9.22 18.24 2.10
C MET A 79 10.37 17.61 2.92
N ARG A 80 11.23 16.80 2.29
CA ARG A 80 12.39 16.21 2.95
C ARG A 80 13.41 17.25 3.41
N GLU A 81 13.71 18.23 2.56
CA GLU A 81 14.62 19.32 2.90
C GLU A 81 14.09 20.16 4.07
N SER A 82 12.77 20.39 4.11
CA SER A 82 12.10 21.07 5.23
C SER A 82 12.18 20.26 6.54
N GLU A 83 11.97 18.94 6.47
CA GLU A 83 12.12 18.04 7.61
C GLU A 83 13.56 18.01 8.15
N GLU A 84 14.54 17.89 7.26
CA GLU A 84 15.97 17.85 7.62
C GLU A 84 16.43 19.17 8.25
N SER A 85 15.83 20.28 7.85
CA SER A 85 16.11 21.62 8.39
C SER A 85 15.44 21.88 9.76
N GLY A 86 14.63 20.95 10.27
CA GLY A 86 13.89 21.10 11.53
C GLY A 86 12.74 22.12 11.46
N ALA A 87 12.30 22.51 10.26
CA ALA A 87 11.13 23.35 10.09
C ALA A 87 9.86 22.53 10.36
N ALA A 88 8.79 23.19 10.81
CA ALA A 88 7.51 22.53 11.06
C ALA A 88 6.97 21.96 9.74
N THR A 89 7.08 20.65 9.57
CA THR A 89 6.50 19.92 8.45
C THR A 89 5.01 19.81 8.69
N GLY A 90 4.22 20.68 8.06
CA GLY A 90 2.77 20.53 8.02
C GLY A 90 2.36 19.28 7.23
N GLU A 91 1.08 19.17 6.88
CA GLU A 91 0.57 18.04 6.07
C GLU A 91 1.18 17.97 4.65
N GLY A 92 2.01 18.95 4.27
CA GLY A 92 2.61 19.06 2.95
C GLY A 92 1.58 19.49 1.89
N PRO A 93 1.97 19.47 0.60
CA PRO A 93 1.07 19.85 -0.47
C PRO A 93 -0.07 18.84 -0.62
N VAL A 94 -1.26 19.36 -1.00
CA VAL A 94 -2.41 18.55 -1.37
C VAL A 94 -2.23 18.08 -2.82
N LEU A 95 -2.08 16.78 -3.00
CA LEU A 95 -1.91 16.13 -4.29
C LEU A 95 -3.27 15.92 -4.95
N THR A 96 -3.30 16.03 -6.28
CA THR A 96 -4.48 15.67 -7.08
C THR A 96 -4.24 14.33 -7.74
N LEU A 97 -5.11 13.38 -7.45
CA LEU A 97 -5.04 12.01 -7.94
C LEU A 97 -5.76 11.88 -9.28
N ASP A 98 -5.18 11.12 -10.19
CA ASP A 98 -5.95 10.55 -11.30
C ASP A 98 -6.81 9.36 -10.82
N ASP A 99 -7.66 8.83 -11.70
CA ASP A 99 -8.58 7.75 -11.33
C ASP A 99 -7.86 6.45 -10.92
N GLY A 100 -6.70 6.16 -11.53
CA GLY A 100 -5.89 4.99 -11.20
C GLY A 100 -5.20 5.13 -9.85
N GLU A 101 -4.65 6.31 -9.59
CA GLU A 101 -4.04 6.68 -8.31
C GLU A 101 -5.06 6.68 -7.18
N ALA A 102 -6.23 7.30 -7.37
CA ALA A 102 -7.31 7.30 -6.37
C ALA A 102 -7.76 5.88 -6.05
N GLN A 103 -7.95 5.03 -7.06
CA GLN A 103 -8.29 3.64 -6.84
C GLN A 103 -7.18 2.87 -6.11
N ALA A 104 -5.91 3.15 -6.40
CA ALA A 104 -4.78 2.52 -5.75
C ALA A 104 -4.66 2.89 -4.26
N ILE A 105 -4.93 4.15 -3.90
CA ILE A 105 -4.96 4.60 -2.50
C ILE A 105 -6.05 3.87 -1.72
N GLU A 106 -7.27 3.79 -2.26
CA GLU A 106 -8.37 3.07 -1.60
C GLU A 106 -8.07 1.57 -1.46
N LYS A 107 -7.56 0.95 -2.53
CA LYS A 107 -7.14 -0.46 -2.48
C LYS A 107 -6.01 -0.69 -1.48
N ALA A 108 -5.06 0.24 -1.34
CA ALA A 108 -4.01 0.15 -0.32
C ALA A 108 -4.57 0.11 1.10
N LYS A 109 -5.57 0.98 1.39
CA LYS A 109 -6.27 1.02 2.69
C LYS A 109 -6.99 -0.31 2.96
N MET A 110 -7.78 -0.77 1.98
CA MET A 110 -8.54 -2.02 2.09
C MET A 110 -7.66 -3.27 2.18
N LEU A 111 -6.56 -3.33 1.44
CA LEU A 111 -5.64 -4.47 1.44
C LEU A 111 -5.01 -4.66 2.83
N HIS A 112 -4.59 -3.56 3.46
CA HIS A 112 -4.05 -3.61 4.82
C HIS A 112 -5.08 -4.11 5.83
N GLU A 113 -6.32 -3.62 5.77
CA GLU A 113 -7.40 -4.09 6.65
C GLU A 113 -7.70 -5.58 6.45
N ARG A 114 -7.75 -6.05 5.20
CA ARG A 114 -7.96 -7.45 4.84
C ARG A 114 -6.86 -8.35 5.41
N LEU A 115 -5.60 -7.92 5.30
CA LEU A 115 -4.45 -8.67 5.82
C LEU A 115 -4.42 -8.69 7.35
N VAL A 116 -4.73 -7.58 8.02
CA VAL A 116 -4.87 -7.54 9.48
C VAL A 116 -5.99 -8.48 9.95
N ALA A 117 -7.12 -8.52 9.26
CA ALA A 117 -8.20 -9.45 9.57
C ALA A 117 -7.78 -10.92 9.38
N MET A 118 -7.08 -11.23 8.29
CA MET A 118 -6.54 -12.58 8.04
C MET A 118 -5.58 -13.02 9.16
N GLN A 119 -4.67 -12.14 9.59
CA GLN A 119 -3.76 -12.43 10.69
C GLN A 119 -4.50 -12.72 12.00
N LYS A 120 -5.50 -11.89 12.34
CA LYS A 120 -6.33 -12.09 13.55
C LYS A 120 -7.12 -13.39 13.53
N SER A 121 -7.55 -13.85 12.34
CA SER A 121 -8.27 -15.12 12.19
C SER A 121 -7.37 -16.36 12.12
N SER A 122 -6.05 -16.17 12.04
CA SER A 122 -5.05 -17.25 11.99
C SER A 122 -4.31 -17.45 13.33
N CYS A 123 -4.66 -16.67 14.37
CA CYS A 123 -4.29 -16.89 15.78
C CYS A 123 -5.45 -17.60 16.49
#